data_AF-A0A2C4QRM9-F1
#
_entry.id   AF-A0A2C4QRM9-F1
#
_cell.length_a   1.000
_cell.length_b   1.000
_cell.length_c   1.000
_cell.angle_alpha   90.00
_cell.angle_beta   90.00
_cell.angle_gamma   90.00
#
_symmetry.space_group_name_H-M   'P 1'
#
loop_
_entity.id
_entity.type
_entity.pdbx_description
1 polymer ?
#
loop_
_entity_poly.entity_id
_entity_poly.type
_entity_poly.pdbx_seq_one_letter_code
_entity_poly.pdbx_strand_id
1 'polypeptide(L)'
;MTKNLQTSQNIVEASFKLMAEHGIEKMSLSMIAKEVGISKPAIYYHFSSKEALVDFLFEEIFSGYHFSSYFDKDQYTKENFAEKLIAEGLHMLSEYEGQEGILRVINEFIVTAARNEKYQKRLFEIQEEFLNGFHDLLKQGVELGIVSQHATEENAHTLALVIDNMSNYMLMGFQLKYKEIWIRNVKNVMKEQ
;
A
#
# COMPACT_ATOMS: atom_id res chain seq x y z
N MET A 1 24.91 3.67 -15.91
CA MET A 1 23.81 2.83 -15.40
C MET A 1 22.59 3.66 -14.98
N THR A 2 22.77 4.92 -14.54
CA THR A 2 21.71 5.84 -14.06
C THR A 2 20.62 6.21 -15.09
N LYS A 3 20.98 6.34 -16.37
CA LYS A 3 20.03 6.76 -17.43
C LYS A 3 18.95 5.72 -17.74
N ASN A 4 19.26 4.43 -17.55
CA ASN A 4 18.30 3.33 -17.78
C ASN A 4 17.26 3.28 -16.65
N LEU A 5 17.68 3.40 -15.38
CA LEU A 5 16.76 3.52 -14.24
C LEU A 5 15.82 4.73 -14.38
N GLN A 6 16.35 5.90 -14.74
CA GLN A 6 15.53 7.09 -14.94
C GLN A 6 14.48 6.90 -16.05
N THR A 7 14.85 6.23 -17.14
CA THR A 7 13.90 5.97 -18.24
C THR A 7 12.78 5.02 -17.79
N SER A 8 13.12 4.00 -17.00
CA SER A 8 12.13 3.08 -16.43
C SER A 8 11.14 3.79 -15.50
N GLN A 9 11.63 4.68 -14.63
CA GLN A 9 10.78 5.48 -13.74
C GLN A 9 9.83 6.38 -14.53
N ASN A 10 10.35 7.08 -15.55
CA ASN A 10 9.51 7.92 -16.40
C ASN A 10 8.41 7.10 -17.13
N ILE A 11 8.72 5.86 -17.54
CA ILE A 11 7.74 4.93 -18.13
C ILE A 11 6.65 4.59 -17.11
N VAL A 12 7.03 4.29 -15.86
CA VAL A 12 6.09 3.95 -14.78
C VAL A 12 5.17 5.13 -14.46
N GLU A 13 5.72 6.33 -14.24
CA GLU A 13 4.96 7.56 -13.96
C GLU A 13 3.98 7.88 -15.09
N ALA A 14 4.44 7.86 -16.35
CA ALA A 14 3.59 8.07 -17.51
C ALA A 14 2.47 7.01 -17.61
N SER A 15 2.76 5.77 -17.22
CA SER A 15 1.78 4.69 -17.25
C SER A 15 0.72 4.86 -16.16
N PHE A 16 1.09 5.23 -14.94
CA PHE A 16 0.10 5.54 -13.89
C PHE A 16 -0.81 6.70 -14.29
N LYS A 17 -0.25 7.77 -14.87
CA LYS A 17 -1.05 8.89 -15.39
C LYS A 17 -2.03 8.43 -16.47
N LEU A 18 -1.54 7.75 -17.50
CA LEU A 18 -2.37 7.29 -18.62
C LEU A 18 -3.42 6.25 -18.18
N MET A 19 -3.09 5.40 -17.20
CA MET A 19 -4.03 4.46 -16.60
C MET A 19 -5.13 5.18 -15.83
N ALA A 20 -4.79 6.21 -15.03
CA ALA A 20 -5.78 7.02 -14.33
C ALA A 20 -6.71 7.80 -15.28
N GLU A 21 -6.20 8.21 -16.46
CA GLU A 21 -6.95 8.97 -17.46
C GLU A 21 -7.78 8.11 -18.43
N HIS A 22 -7.31 6.89 -18.74
CA HIS A 22 -7.87 6.08 -19.83
C HIS A 22 -8.27 4.65 -19.42
N GLY A 23 -7.87 4.19 -18.24
CA GLY A 23 -7.99 2.79 -17.80
C GLY A 23 -6.89 1.89 -18.38
N ILE A 24 -6.76 0.69 -17.83
CA ILE A 24 -5.75 -0.31 -18.23
C ILE A 24 -5.98 -0.74 -19.68
N GLU A 25 -7.24 -0.95 -20.08
CA GLU A 25 -7.57 -1.45 -21.42
C GLU A 25 -7.13 -0.50 -22.54
N LYS A 26 -7.45 0.79 -22.42
CA LYS A 26 -7.19 1.80 -23.47
C LYS A 26 -5.76 2.33 -23.46
N MET A 27 -5.04 2.23 -22.33
CA MET A 27 -3.62 2.56 -22.27
C MET A 27 -2.83 1.72 -23.29
N SER A 28 -1.85 2.31 -23.98
CA SER A 28 -1.01 1.58 -24.93
C SER A 28 0.46 1.97 -24.82
N LEU A 29 1.38 1.05 -25.16
CA LEU A 29 2.81 1.35 -25.21
C LEU A 29 3.14 2.50 -26.16
N SER A 30 2.33 2.72 -27.21
CA SER A 30 2.50 3.87 -28.10
C SER A 30 2.17 5.20 -27.42
N MET A 31 1.13 5.24 -26.59
CA MET A 31 0.77 6.43 -25.79
C MET A 31 1.86 6.72 -24.76
N ILE A 32 2.33 5.69 -24.05
CA ILE A 32 3.40 5.82 -23.05
C ILE A 32 4.69 6.32 -23.71
N ALA A 33 5.08 5.77 -24.86
CA ALA A 33 6.27 6.20 -25.58
C ALA A 33 6.20 7.69 -25.96
N LYS A 34 5.02 8.14 -26.42
CA LYS A 34 4.76 9.53 -26.75
C LYS A 34 4.84 10.45 -25.52
N GLU A 35 4.23 10.04 -24.41
CA GLU A 35 4.24 10.80 -23.15
C GLU A 35 5.66 10.98 -22.60
N VAL A 36 6.47 9.91 -22.63
CA VAL A 36 7.86 9.93 -22.15
C VAL A 36 8.82 10.60 -23.14
N GLY A 37 8.45 10.71 -24.42
CA GLY A 37 9.31 11.26 -25.48
C GLY A 37 10.36 10.28 -26.00
N ILE A 38 10.05 8.98 -25.99
CA ILE A 38 10.93 7.90 -26.48
C ILE A 38 10.26 7.12 -27.63
N SER A 39 11.03 6.25 -28.30
CA SER A 39 10.47 5.36 -29.31
C SER A 39 9.74 4.18 -28.65
N LYS A 40 8.68 3.65 -29.28
CA LYS A 40 7.99 2.45 -28.79
C LYS A 40 8.94 1.25 -28.61
N PRO A 41 9.89 0.97 -29.53
CA PRO A 41 10.92 -0.04 -29.31
C PRO A 41 11.75 0.18 -28.03
N ALA A 42 11.96 1.43 -27.61
CA ALA A 42 12.71 1.74 -26.40
C ALA A 42 12.04 1.18 -25.13
N ILE A 43 10.71 1.11 -25.09
CA ILE A 43 9.97 0.56 -23.95
C ILE A 43 10.24 -0.94 -23.80
N TYR A 44 10.38 -1.68 -24.90
CA TYR A 44 10.63 -3.12 -24.86
C TYR A 44 11.97 -3.51 -24.23
N TYR A 45 12.92 -2.56 -24.08
CA TYR A 45 14.13 -2.80 -23.29
C TYR A 45 13.88 -2.84 -21.78
N HIS A 46 12.77 -2.26 -21.31
CA HIS A 46 12.39 -2.19 -19.89
C HIS A 46 11.27 -3.18 -19.56
N PHE A 47 10.28 -3.29 -20.44
CA PHE A 47 9.11 -4.14 -20.22
C PHE A 47 8.83 -4.97 -21.47
N SER A 48 8.84 -6.30 -21.32
CA SER A 48 8.71 -7.24 -22.44
C SER A 48 7.35 -7.17 -23.15
N SER A 49 6.30 -6.72 -22.46
CA SER A 49 4.97 -6.52 -23.03
C SER A 49 4.18 -5.45 -22.24
N LYS A 50 2.98 -5.10 -22.74
CA LYS A 50 2.05 -4.25 -21.99
C LYS A 50 1.62 -4.94 -20.69
N GLU A 51 1.37 -6.24 -20.76
CA GLU A 51 0.96 -7.07 -19.62
C GLU A 51 2.06 -7.09 -18.55
N ALA A 52 3.33 -7.28 -18.95
CA ALA A 52 4.46 -7.25 -18.02
C ALA A 52 4.60 -5.88 -17.33
N LEU A 53 4.34 -4.78 -18.04
CA LEU A 53 4.29 -3.44 -17.46
C LEU A 53 3.10 -3.29 -16.50
N VAL A 54 1.90 -3.75 -16.87
CA VAL A 54 0.72 -3.67 -15.98
C VAL A 54 0.91 -4.52 -14.72
N ASP A 55 1.52 -5.70 -14.84
CA ASP A 55 1.90 -6.53 -13.71
C ASP A 55 2.88 -5.82 -12.78
N PHE A 56 3.89 -5.15 -13.33
CA PHE A 56 4.82 -4.35 -12.55
C PHE A 56 4.10 -3.19 -11.84
N LEU A 57 3.23 -2.46 -12.54
CA LEU A 57 2.46 -1.35 -11.96
C LEU A 57 1.50 -1.81 -10.85
N PHE A 58 0.95 -3.03 -10.98
CA PHE A 58 0.14 -3.65 -9.94
C PHE A 58 0.98 -3.87 -8.67
N GLU A 59 2.15 -4.50 -8.79
CA GLU A 59 3.00 -4.72 -7.61
C GLU A 59 3.49 -3.39 -7.02
N GLU A 60 3.84 -2.42 -7.86
CA GLU A 60 4.31 -1.11 -7.42
C GLU A 60 3.23 -0.35 -6.64
N ILE A 61 1.98 -0.31 -7.16
CA ILE A 61 0.89 0.44 -6.51
C ILE A 61 0.44 -0.20 -5.19
N PHE A 62 0.53 -1.53 -5.09
CA PHE A 62 0.18 -2.26 -3.88
C PHE A 62 1.37 -2.54 -2.96
N SER A 63 2.58 -2.10 -3.30
CA SER A 63 3.79 -2.33 -2.49
C SER A 63 3.70 -1.71 -1.08
N GLY A 64 3.01 -0.58 -0.95
CA GLY A 64 2.68 0.03 0.36
C GLY A 64 1.71 -0.81 1.19
N TYR A 65 0.97 -1.75 0.61
CA TYR A 65 0.09 -2.62 1.39
C TYR A 65 0.83 -3.79 2.04
N HIS A 66 2.15 -3.93 1.82
CA HIS A 66 2.94 -4.88 2.57
C HIS A 66 3.17 -4.39 4.00
N PHE A 67 2.88 -5.25 4.99
CA PHE A 67 3.01 -4.87 6.39
C PHE A 67 4.45 -4.45 6.72
N SER A 68 5.41 -5.24 6.24
CA SER A 68 6.84 -5.00 6.44
C SER A 68 7.38 -3.71 5.81
N SER A 69 6.65 -3.08 4.87
CA SER A 69 7.04 -1.79 4.31
C SER A 69 6.97 -0.65 5.34
N TYR A 70 6.10 -0.78 6.34
CA TYR A 70 5.89 0.24 7.37
C TYR A 70 6.19 -0.26 8.78
N PHE A 71 5.95 -1.54 9.06
CA PHE A 71 6.02 -2.12 10.39
C PHE A 71 7.07 -3.23 10.44
N ASP A 72 8.32 -2.84 10.66
CA ASP A 72 9.41 -3.79 10.86
C ASP A 72 9.39 -4.34 12.29
N LYS A 73 8.77 -5.51 12.46
CA LYS A 73 8.58 -6.19 13.75
C LYS A 73 9.88 -6.39 14.54
N ASP A 74 11.02 -6.54 13.86
CA ASP A 74 12.31 -6.79 14.51
C ASP A 74 12.84 -5.55 15.24
N GLN A 75 12.27 -4.37 14.96
CA GLN A 75 12.62 -3.10 15.60
C GLN A 75 11.73 -2.74 16.80
N TYR A 76 10.75 -3.58 17.12
CA TYR A 76 9.83 -3.36 18.24
C TYR A 76 10.37 -3.93 19.55
N THR A 77 10.51 -3.06 20.55
CA THR A 77 10.94 -3.41 21.90
C THR A 77 9.88 -3.01 22.92
N LYS A 78 10.03 -3.48 24.16
CA LYS A 78 9.13 -3.12 25.25
C LYS A 78 9.03 -1.61 25.47
N GLU A 79 10.14 -0.90 25.29
CA GLU A 79 10.29 0.53 25.57
C GLU A 79 9.70 1.42 24.48
N ASN A 80 9.73 0.99 23.21
CA ASN A 80 9.35 1.82 22.08
C ASN A 80 8.01 1.43 21.43
N PHE A 81 7.41 0.30 21.82
CA PHE A 81 6.35 -0.35 21.04
C PHE A 81 5.19 0.58 20.66
N ALA A 82 4.57 1.22 21.65
CA ALA A 82 3.40 2.05 21.42
C ALA A 82 3.75 3.32 20.63
N GLU A 83 4.86 3.97 20.96
CA GLU A 83 5.32 5.18 20.29
C GLU A 83 5.70 4.91 18.83
N LYS A 84 6.38 3.78 18.58
CA LYS A 84 6.77 3.34 17.24
C LYS A 84 5.57 2.95 16.40
N LEU A 85 4.62 2.16 16.94
CA LEU A 85 3.39 1.78 16.22
C LEU A 85 2.55 3.01 15.86
N ILE A 86 2.47 3.99 16.76
CA ILE A 86 1.85 5.27 16.47
C ILE A 86 2.59 5.96 15.32
N ALA A 87 3.91 6.16 15.45
CA ALA A 87 4.70 6.90 14.47
C ALA A 87 4.64 6.27 13.07
N GLU A 88 4.81 4.96 12.97
CA GLU A 88 4.81 4.22 11.70
C GLU A 88 3.42 4.25 11.03
N GLY A 89 2.34 4.04 11.80
CA GLY A 89 1.00 4.14 11.24
C GLY A 89 0.63 5.57 10.82
N LEU A 90 1.10 6.60 11.53
CA LEU A 90 0.92 7.99 11.10
C LEU A 90 1.74 8.31 9.84
N HIS A 91 2.96 7.78 9.73
CA HIS A 91 3.78 7.91 8.53
C HIS A 91 3.08 7.29 7.32
N MET A 92 2.61 6.04 7.46
CA MET A 92 1.81 5.36 6.44
C MET A 92 0.60 6.21 6.01
N LEU A 93 -0.21 6.69 6.95
CA LEU A 93 -1.39 7.50 6.63
C LEU A 93 -1.04 8.82 5.93
N SER A 94 0.09 9.44 6.29
CA SER A 94 0.52 10.71 5.69
C SER A 94 0.90 10.60 4.22
N GLU A 95 1.33 9.42 3.74
CA GLU A 95 1.66 9.21 2.34
C GLU A 95 0.44 9.30 1.42
N TYR A 96 -0.76 9.10 1.96
CA TYR A 96 -2.03 9.22 1.22
C TYR A 96 -2.57 10.65 1.16
N GLU A 97 -1.97 11.62 1.88
CA GLU A 97 -2.40 13.02 1.82
C GLU A 97 -2.11 13.63 0.44
N GLY A 98 -3.15 14.17 -0.23
CA GLY A 98 -3.01 14.85 -1.52
C GLY A 98 -2.70 13.94 -2.71
N GLN A 99 -2.92 12.63 -2.57
CA GLN A 99 -2.70 11.62 -3.60
C GLN A 99 -4.01 11.20 -4.30
N GLU A 100 -4.97 12.10 -4.54
CA GLU A 100 -6.31 11.72 -5.05
C GLU A 100 -6.25 11.02 -6.42
N GLY A 101 -5.18 11.25 -7.19
CA GLY A 101 -4.94 10.60 -8.47
C GLY A 101 -4.73 9.08 -8.37
N ILE A 102 -4.17 8.60 -7.25
CA ILE A 102 -3.83 7.18 -7.05
C ILE A 102 -5.07 6.30 -6.92
N LEU A 103 -6.18 6.85 -6.38
CA LEU A 103 -7.42 6.11 -6.16
C LEU A 103 -8.00 5.57 -7.48
N ARG A 104 -7.87 6.34 -8.57
CA ARG A 104 -8.36 5.90 -9.89
C ARG A 104 -7.60 4.68 -10.39
N VAL A 105 -6.28 4.64 -10.17
CA VAL A 105 -5.43 3.51 -10.52
C VAL A 105 -5.78 2.29 -9.68
N ILE A 106 -5.92 2.45 -8.36
CA ILE A 106 -6.30 1.37 -7.45
C ILE A 106 -7.66 0.79 -7.88
N ASN A 107 -8.67 1.63 -8.10
CA ASN A 107 -10.00 1.18 -8.50
C ASN A 107 -9.99 0.40 -9.82
N GLU A 108 -9.18 0.82 -10.79
CA GLU A 108 -9.01 0.10 -12.05
C GLU A 108 -8.45 -1.31 -11.82
N PHE A 109 -7.47 -1.47 -10.93
CA PHE A 109 -6.96 -2.78 -10.56
C PHE A 109 -7.96 -3.62 -9.75
N ILE A 110 -8.74 -3.03 -8.84
CA ILE A 110 -9.80 -3.75 -8.11
C ILE A 110 -10.85 -4.30 -9.09
N VAL A 111 -11.30 -3.48 -10.04
CA VAL A 111 -12.27 -3.91 -11.07
C VAL A 111 -11.65 -4.99 -11.97
N THR A 112 -10.38 -4.85 -12.35
CA THR A 112 -9.67 -5.84 -13.17
C THR A 112 -9.51 -7.17 -12.42
N ALA A 113 -9.18 -7.12 -11.13
CA ALA A 113 -9.01 -8.30 -10.29
C ALA A 113 -10.30 -9.11 -10.15
N ALA A 114 -11.48 -8.46 -10.16
CA ALA A 114 -12.76 -9.16 -10.15
C ALA A 114 -12.99 -10.10 -11.34
N ARG A 115 -12.16 -10.01 -12.39
CA ARG A 115 -12.25 -10.84 -13.61
C ARG A 115 -10.92 -11.50 -13.99
N ASN A 116 -9.89 -11.35 -13.17
CA ASN A 116 -8.55 -11.86 -13.43
C ASN A 116 -8.03 -12.59 -12.18
N GLU A 117 -8.02 -13.92 -12.22
CA GLU A 117 -7.65 -14.80 -11.10
C GLU A 117 -6.26 -14.49 -10.55
N LYS A 118 -5.31 -14.08 -11.41
CA LYS A 118 -3.96 -13.71 -10.99
C LYS A 118 -3.99 -12.52 -10.04
N TYR A 119 -4.65 -11.42 -10.43
CA TYR A 119 -4.74 -10.23 -9.59
C TYR A 119 -5.67 -10.45 -8.39
N GLN A 120 -6.73 -11.24 -8.54
CA GLN A 120 -7.59 -11.63 -7.42
C GLN A 120 -6.78 -12.34 -6.33
N LYS A 121 -6.03 -13.39 -6.71
CA LYS A 121 -5.20 -14.15 -5.79
C LYS A 121 -4.15 -13.26 -5.15
N ARG A 122 -3.50 -12.39 -5.94
CA ARG A 122 -2.46 -11.51 -5.44
C ARG A 122 -2.99 -10.47 -4.44
N LEU A 123 -4.15 -9.86 -4.72
CA LEU A 123 -4.81 -8.96 -3.76
C LEU A 123 -5.17 -9.68 -2.46
N PHE A 124 -5.68 -10.92 -2.56
CA PHE A 124 -5.97 -11.74 -1.37
C PHE A 124 -4.70 -11.98 -0.54
N GLU A 125 -3.59 -12.40 -1.18
CA GLU A 125 -2.32 -12.62 -0.51
C GLU A 125 -1.78 -11.36 0.19
N ILE A 126 -1.91 -10.19 -0.45
CA ILE A 126 -1.50 -8.90 0.13
C ILE A 126 -2.35 -8.56 1.34
N GLN A 127 -3.68 -8.68 1.24
CA GLN A 127 -4.59 -8.38 2.36
C GLN A 127 -4.40 -9.36 3.52
N GLU A 128 -4.22 -10.64 3.23
CA GLU A 128 -3.94 -11.69 4.22
C GLU A 128 -2.60 -11.44 4.93
N GLU A 129 -1.55 -11.08 4.20
CA GLU A 129 -0.25 -10.71 4.78
C GLU A 129 -0.36 -9.49 5.70
N PHE A 130 -1.12 -8.47 5.31
CA PHE A 130 -1.32 -7.28 6.13
C PHE A 130 -2.05 -7.57 7.44
N LEU A 131 -3.11 -8.39 7.40
CA LEU A 131 -3.85 -8.84 8.59
C LEU A 131 -2.95 -9.67 9.52
N ASN A 132 -2.21 -10.63 8.95
CA ASN A 132 -1.29 -11.48 9.69
C ASN A 132 -0.14 -10.68 10.32
N GLY A 133 0.35 -9.64 9.64
CA GLY A 133 1.39 -8.77 10.17
C GLY A 133 0.98 -8.08 11.48
N PHE A 134 -0.22 -7.50 11.53
CA PHE A 134 -0.74 -6.92 12.77
C PHE A 134 -0.96 -7.97 13.86
N HIS A 135 -1.42 -9.17 13.49
CA HIS A 135 -1.59 -10.27 14.44
C HIS A 135 -0.26 -10.65 15.09
N ASP A 136 0.77 -10.88 14.28
CA ASP A 136 2.12 -11.24 14.74
C ASP A 136 2.73 -10.13 15.59
N LEU A 137 2.57 -8.87 15.19
CA LEU A 137 3.09 -7.73 15.95
C LEU A 137 2.42 -7.60 17.32
N LEU A 138 1.08 -7.71 17.40
CA LEU A 138 0.39 -7.65 18.69
C LEU A 138 0.72 -8.85 19.57
N LYS A 139 0.90 -10.04 19.00
CA LYS A 139 1.36 -11.22 19.72
C LYS A 139 2.75 -11.01 20.34
N GLN A 140 3.69 -10.43 19.60
CA GLN A 140 4.99 -10.01 20.14
C GLN A 140 4.81 -9.01 21.30
N GLY A 141 3.89 -8.06 21.19
CA GLY A 141 3.55 -7.13 22.27
C GLY A 141 3.00 -7.83 23.53
N VAL A 142 2.24 -8.92 23.36
CA VAL A 142 1.75 -9.74 24.49
C VAL A 142 2.91 -10.45 25.18
N GLU A 143 3.84 -11.02 24.41
CA GLU A 143 5.05 -11.68 24.92
C GLU A 143 5.97 -10.70 25.67
N LEU A 144 6.08 -9.46 25.19
CA LEU A 144 6.79 -8.36 25.87
C LEU A 144 6.04 -7.82 27.10
N GLY A 145 4.80 -8.26 27.32
CA GLY A 145 3.97 -7.95 28.47
C GLY A 145 3.32 -6.56 28.43
N ILE A 146 3.30 -5.89 27.27
CA ILE A 146 2.84 -4.50 27.07
C ILE A 146 1.49 -4.39 26.35
N VAL A 147 1.12 -5.38 25.54
CA VAL A 147 -0.19 -5.48 24.88
C VAL A 147 -1.10 -6.37 25.71
N SER A 148 -2.39 -6.04 25.75
CA SER A 148 -3.38 -6.87 26.44
C SER A 148 -3.52 -8.23 25.75
N GLN A 149 -3.51 -9.31 26.53
CA GLN A 149 -3.79 -10.66 26.01
C GLN A 149 -5.28 -10.84 25.69
N HIS A 150 -6.15 -9.98 26.22
CA HIS A 150 -7.57 -10.06 25.95
C HIS A 150 -7.88 -9.55 24.53
N ALA A 151 -8.60 -10.36 23.76
CA ALA A 151 -9.06 -10.03 22.40
C ALA A 151 -7.92 -9.59 21.45
N THR A 152 -6.72 -10.17 21.58
CA THR A 152 -5.55 -9.76 20.78
C THR A 152 -5.77 -9.91 19.28
N GLU A 153 -6.46 -10.97 18.85
CA GLU A 153 -6.75 -11.22 17.43
C GLU A 153 -7.74 -10.20 16.87
N GLU A 154 -8.82 -9.92 17.59
CA GLU A 154 -9.82 -8.92 17.21
C GLU A 154 -9.22 -7.51 17.20
N ASN A 155 -8.33 -7.22 18.14
CA ASN A 155 -7.59 -5.96 18.20
C ASN A 155 -6.62 -5.81 17.02
N ALA A 156 -5.95 -6.88 16.60
CA ALA A 156 -5.10 -6.86 15.41
C ALA A 156 -5.89 -6.55 14.15
N HIS A 157 -7.02 -7.26 13.95
CA HIS A 157 -7.94 -6.97 12.84
C HIS A 157 -8.48 -5.54 12.91
N THR A 158 -8.80 -5.04 14.11
CA THR A 158 -9.27 -3.66 14.28
C THR A 158 -8.22 -2.65 13.81
N LEU A 159 -6.95 -2.81 14.22
CA LEU A 159 -5.87 -1.92 13.77
C LEU A 159 -5.71 -1.96 12.24
N ALA A 160 -5.64 -3.17 11.66
CA ALA A 160 -5.47 -3.36 10.23
C ALA A 160 -6.63 -2.74 9.42
N LEU A 161 -7.88 -2.99 9.82
CA LEU A 161 -9.05 -2.48 9.12
C LEU A 161 -9.22 -0.97 9.28
N VAL A 162 -8.91 -0.42 10.46
CA VAL A 162 -9.02 1.02 10.71
C VAL A 162 -7.99 1.79 9.89
N ILE A 163 -6.73 1.36 9.85
CA ILE A 163 -5.70 2.06 9.08
C ILE A 163 -5.99 1.99 7.58
N ASP A 164 -6.35 0.82 7.05
CA ASP A 164 -6.71 0.64 5.64
C ASP A 164 -7.90 1.51 5.22
N ASN A 165 -8.99 1.49 5.99
CA ASN A 165 -10.17 2.29 5.67
C ASN A 165 -9.87 3.79 5.74
N MET A 166 -9.11 4.27 6.73
CA MET A 166 -8.73 5.67 6.80
C MET A 166 -7.95 6.10 5.55
N SER A 167 -6.97 5.31 5.11
CA SER A 167 -6.22 5.56 3.87
C SER A 167 -7.16 5.67 2.66
N ASN A 168 -8.12 4.75 2.53
CA ASN A 168 -9.10 4.76 1.43
C ASN A 168 -9.98 6.02 1.43
N TYR A 169 -10.47 6.46 2.60
CA TYR A 169 -11.24 7.71 2.71
C TYR A 169 -10.38 8.95 2.45
N MET A 170 -9.12 8.96 2.88
CA MET A 170 -8.19 10.07 2.60
C MET A 170 -7.92 10.20 1.10
N LEU A 171 -7.80 9.08 0.38
CA LEU A 171 -7.68 9.06 -1.08
C LEU A 171 -8.91 9.58 -1.82
N MET A 172 -10.08 9.50 -1.19
CA MET A 172 -11.31 10.13 -1.69
C MET A 172 -11.39 11.63 -1.37
N GLY A 173 -10.38 12.20 -0.71
CA GLY A 173 -10.30 13.61 -0.32
C GLY A 173 -10.98 13.94 1.01
N PHE A 174 -11.44 12.95 1.78
CA PHE A 174 -12.05 13.22 3.08
C PHE A 174 -11.01 13.68 4.10
N GLN A 175 -11.33 14.77 4.79
CA GLN A 175 -10.52 15.30 5.87
C GLN A 175 -10.90 14.59 7.18
N LEU A 176 -10.09 13.60 7.56
CA LEU A 176 -10.28 12.82 8.78
C LEU A 176 -9.39 13.34 9.91
N LYS A 177 -9.85 13.15 11.15
CA LYS A 177 -9.01 13.22 12.35
C LYS A 177 -8.17 11.94 12.50
N TYR A 178 -7.49 11.55 11.42
CA TYR A 178 -6.84 10.25 11.31
C TYR A 178 -5.76 10.06 12.39
N LYS A 179 -5.08 11.16 12.76
CA LYS A 179 -4.07 11.14 13.83
C LYS A 179 -4.67 10.72 15.16
N GLU A 180 -5.76 11.36 15.56
CA GLU A 180 -6.45 11.07 16.82
C GLU A 180 -7.12 9.70 16.81
N ILE A 181 -7.68 9.28 15.66
CA ILE A 181 -8.27 7.95 15.50
C ILE A 181 -7.19 6.87 15.64
N TRP A 182 -6.06 7.01 14.96
CA TRP A 182 -4.96 6.04 15.03
C TRP A 182 -4.38 5.94 16.44
N ILE A 183 -4.02 7.07 17.04
CA ILE A 183 -3.47 7.13 18.41
C ILE A 183 -4.44 6.47 19.41
N ARG A 184 -5.75 6.71 19.28
CA ARG A 184 -6.75 6.10 20.15
C ARG A 184 -6.78 4.59 20.01
N ASN A 185 -6.81 4.07 18.78
CA ASN A 185 -6.88 2.63 18.54
C ASN A 185 -5.61 1.92 19.03
N VAL A 186 -4.42 2.51 18.80
CA VAL A 186 -3.18 1.94 19.35
C VAL A 186 -3.18 1.93 20.88
N LYS A 187 -3.63 3.00 21.53
CA LYS A 187 -3.72 3.03 23.01
C LYS A 187 -4.67 1.98 23.57
N ASN A 188 -5.78 1.70 22.89
CA ASN A 188 -6.77 0.72 23.35
C ASN A 188 -6.24 -0.72 23.39
N VAL A 189 -5.22 -1.06 22.60
CA VAL A 189 -4.64 -2.41 22.60
C VAL A 189 -3.52 -2.58 23.63
N MET A 190 -2.97 -1.46 24.14
CA MET A 190 -1.95 -1.50 25.20
C MET A 190 -2.57 -1.90 26.54
N LYS A 191 -1.79 -2.52 27.42
CA LYS A 191 -2.20 -2.72 28.81
C LYS A 191 -2.34 -1.37 29.51
N GLU A 192 -3.38 -1.23 30.31
CA GLU A 192 -3.48 -0.13 31.28
C GLU A 192 -2.27 -0.22 32.24
N GLN A 193 -1.60 0.91 32.46
CA GLN A 193 -0.51 1.03 33.44
C GLN A 193 -1.06 1.06 34.86
#